data_AF-A0A9C9KTS6-F1
#
_entry.id   AF-A0A9C9KTS6-F1
#
_cell.length_a   1.000
_cell.length_b   1.000
_cell.length_c   1.000
_cell.angle_alpha   90.00
_cell.angle_beta   90.00
_cell.angle_gamma   90.00
#
_symmetry.space_group_name_H-M   'P 1'
#
loop_
_entity.id
_entity.type
_entity.pdbx_description
1 polymer ?
#
loop_
_entity_poly.entity_id
_entity_poly.type
_entity_poly.pdbx_seq_one_letter_code
_entity_poly.pdbx_strand_id
1 'polypeptide(L)'
;MSSKLVRILFAAALTGFLSLGSLSLSAADKYPMAEKLKQCEMNFKAARSKTATQEQAAVAREKHMKLMVEILQHLNTRNVTASKENRPLTPEELSNNVKVMGHLLEMLAIDHLPATPDWSYLY
;
A
#
# COMPACT_ATOMS: atom_id res chain seq x y z
N MET A 1 -65.97 -16.19 -22.01
CA MET A 1 -65.26 -14.96 -21.61
C MET A 1 -64.54 -15.27 -20.30
N SER A 2 -63.28 -15.69 -20.36
CA SER A 2 -62.10 -14.82 -20.46
C SER A 2 -62.05 -13.90 -19.24
N SER A 3 -61.38 -14.32 -18.16
CA SER A 3 -59.93 -14.18 -17.93
C SER A 3 -59.54 -12.75 -17.59
N LYS A 4 -58.49 -12.60 -16.75
CA LYS A 4 -57.73 -11.38 -16.45
C LYS A 4 -57.95 -10.70 -15.09
N LEU A 5 -58.08 -11.45 -14.00
CA LEU A 5 -57.78 -10.88 -12.67
C LEU A 5 -56.75 -11.66 -11.84
N VAL A 6 -56.31 -12.85 -12.29
CA VAL A 6 -55.32 -13.68 -11.57
C VAL A 6 -53.88 -13.52 -12.12
N ARG A 7 -53.63 -12.56 -13.04
CA ARG A 7 -52.33 -12.41 -13.73
C ARG A 7 -51.50 -11.19 -13.33
N ILE A 8 -51.85 -10.48 -12.26
CA ILE A 8 -51.08 -9.31 -11.78
C ILE A 8 -50.36 -9.64 -10.46
N LEU A 9 -49.70 -10.80 -10.40
CA LEU A 9 -48.77 -11.15 -9.32
C LEU A 9 -47.42 -11.67 -9.88
N PHE A 10 -47.18 -11.55 -11.19
CA PHE A 10 -46.00 -12.11 -11.86
C PHE A 10 -45.32 -11.13 -12.85
N ALA A 11 -45.35 -9.83 -12.56
CA ALA A 11 -44.71 -8.82 -13.43
C ALA A 11 -44.05 -7.68 -12.64
N ALA A 12 -43.42 -7.98 -11.51
CA ALA A 12 -42.58 -7.03 -10.76
C ALA A 12 -41.26 -7.67 -10.32
N ALA A 13 -40.66 -8.51 -11.18
CA ALA A 13 -39.44 -9.26 -10.84
C ALA A 13 -38.27 -9.04 -11.82
N LEU A 14 -38.34 -8.12 -12.79
CA LEU A 14 -37.33 -8.08 -13.87
C LEU A 14 -36.83 -6.71 -14.35
N THR A 15 -37.14 -5.61 -13.66
CA THR A 15 -36.55 -4.30 -14.00
C THR A 15 -36.31 -3.47 -12.74
N GLY A 16 -35.19 -3.75 -12.07
CA GLY A 16 -34.75 -2.99 -10.89
C GLY A 16 -33.27 -3.17 -10.51
N PHE A 17 -32.47 -3.87 -11.31
CA PHE A 17 -31.04 -4.11 -11.05
C PHE A 17 -30.11 -3.10 -11.75
N LEU A 18 -30.53 -1.84 -11.89
CA LEU A 18 -29.69 -0.77 -12.44
C LEU A 18 -29.75 0.51 -11.61
N SER A 19 -29.72 0.40 -10.27
CA SER A 19 -29.45 1.54 -9.40
C SER A 19 -28.41 1.26 -8.30
N LEU A 20 -27.36 0.47 -8.60
CA LEU A 20 -26.09 0.59 -7.86
C LEU A 20 -25.27 1.76 -8.43
N GLY A 21 -25.92 2.92 -8.52
CA GLY A 21 -25.26 4.20 -8.62
C GLY A 21 -25.01 4.71 -7.21
N SER A 22 -23.74 4.83 -6.86
CA SER A 22 -23.21 5.76 -5.86
C SER A 22 -23.85 5.70 -4.47
N LEU A 23 -23.23 4.98 -3.55
CA LEU A 23 -22.95 5.50 -2.21
C LEU A 23 -21.98 4.56 -1.48
N SER A 24 -20.77 5.08 -1.26
CA SER A 24 -19.90 4.73 -0.14
C SER A 24 -18.97 3.51 -0.26
N LEU A 25 -18.20 3.41 -1.34
CA LEU A 25 -16.91 2.69 -1.31
C LEU A 25 -15.76 3.56 -0.73
N SER A 26 -16.08 4.53 0.13
CA SER A 26 -15.13 5.50 0.68
C SER A 26 -14.76 5.26 2.15
N ALA A 27 -15.10 4.09 2.70
CA ALA A 27 -14.82 3.74 4.11
C ALA A 27 -14.09 2.40 4.27
N ALA A 28 -13.45 1.89 3.22
CA ALA A 28 -12.53 0.77 3.33
C ALA A 28 -11.16 1.29 3.83
N ASP A 29 -10.87 1.03 5.11
CA ASP A 29 -9.58 1.13 5.80
C ASP A 29 -8.43 1.70 4.95
N LYS A 30 -8.25 3.03 5.06
CA LYS A 30 -7.14 3.73 4.42
C LYS A 30 -5.86 3.22 5.06
N TYR A 31 -5.15 2.32 4.38
CA TYR A 31 -3.86 1.79 4.83
C TYR A 31 -2.99 2.96 5.36
N PRO A 32 -2.55 2.92 6.63
CA PRO A 32 -1.93 4.08 7.28
C PRO A 32 -0.50 4.26 6.82
N MET A 33 -0.32 4.60 5.54
CA MET A 33 0.98 4.62 4.85
C MET A 33 2.01 5.49 5.56
N ALA A 34 1.60 6.70 5.99
CA ALA A 34 2.49 7.62 6.70
C ALA A 34 3.01 7.04 8.02
N GLU A 35 2.15 6.38 8.79
CA GLU A 35 2.54 5.75 10.05
C GLU A 35 3.43 4.53 9.81
N LYS A 36 3.12 3.71 8.81
CA LYS A 36 3.93 2.55 8.43
C LYS A 36 5.33 2.96 7.96
N LEU A 37 5.42 4.02 7.17
CA LEU A 37 6.70 4.60 6.75
C LEU A 37 7.51 5.12 7.94
N LYS A 38 6.87 5.84 8.86
CA LYS A 38 7.51 6.32 10.09
C LYS A 38 8.04 5.17 10.95
N GLN A 39 7.26 4.10 11.12
CA GLN A 39 7.69 2.89 11.83
C GLN A 39 8.86 2.21 11.12
N CYS A 40 8.85 2.17 9.79
CA CYS A 40 9.93 1.59 8.99
C CYS A 40 11.24 2.36 9.22
N GLU A 41 11.19 3.70 9.16
CA GLU A 41 12.34 4.59 9.39
C GLU A 41 12.86 4.47 10.84
N MET A 42 11.97 4.41 11.83
CA MET A 42 12.36 4.24 13.23
C MET A 42 13.13 2.94 13.47
N ASN A 43 12.65 1.83 12.90
CA ASN A 43 13.33 0.53 13.04
C ASN A 43 14.67 0.50 12.28
N PHE A 44 14.76 1.15 11.12
CA PHE A 44 16.04 1.32 10.42
C PHE A 44 17.07 2.10 11.26
N LYS A 45 16.67 3.23 11.85
CA LYS A 45 17.54 4.02 12.74
C LYS A 45 17.94 3.22 13.99
N ALA A 46 17.01 2.48 14.59
CA ALA A 46 17.29 1.64 15.76
C ALA A 46 18.29 0.52 15.44
N ALA A 47 18.19 -0.12 14.26
CA ALA A 47 19.12 -1.15 13.80
C ALA A 47 20.56 -0.65 13.62
N ARG A 48 20.74 0.68 13.50
CA ARG A 48 22.04 1.36 13.30
C ARG A 48 22.44 2.25 14.46
N SER A 49 21.71 2.18 15.58
CA SER A 49 22.04 2.98 16.75
C SER A 49 23.40 2.58 17.31
N LYS A 50 24.27 3.56 17.60
CA LYS A 50 25.56 3.33 18.24
C LYS A 50 25.45 2.81 19.68
N THR A 51 24.25 2.88 20.27
CA THR A 51 23.98 2.47 21.65
C THR A 51 23.19 1.17 21.75
N ALA A 52 22.77 0.58 20.62
CA ALA A 52 22.04 -0.68 20.63
C ALA A 52 22.99 -1.87 20.80
N THR A 53 22.56 -2.89 21.55
CA THR A 53 23.24 -4.19 21.55
C THR A 53 23.07 -4.88 20.19
N GLN A 54 23.92 -5.86 19.89
CA GLN A 54 23.81 -6.64 18.64
C GLN A 54 22.43 -7.29 18.49
N GLU A 55 21.86 -7.81 19.57
CA GLU A 55 20.53 -8.42 19.58
C GLU A 55 19.43 -7.38 19.30
N GLN A 56 19.50 -6.20 19.93
CA GLN A 56 18.55 -5.11 19.68
C GLN A 56 18.63 -4.63 18.23
N ALA A 57 19.83 -4.52 17.68
CA ALA A 57 20.05 -4.14 16.30
C ALA A 57 19.50 -5.18 15.31
N ALA A 58 19.65 -6.48 15.62
CA ALA A 58 19.11 -7.58 14.81
C ALA A 58 17.57 -7.57 14.81
N VAL A 59 16.93 -7.43 15.99
CA VAL A 59 15.47 -7.34 16.10
C VAL A 59 14.93 -6.11 15.37
N ALA A 60 15.60 -4.97 15.48
CA ALA A 60 15.21 -3.76 14.77
C ALA A 60 15.33 -3.92 13.25
N ARG A 61 16.40 -4.59 12.77
CA ARG A 61 16.58 -4.89 11.34
C ARG A 61 15.49 -5.82 10.82
N GLU A 62 15.13 -6.86 11.56
CA GLU A 62 14.04 -7.77 11.19
C GLU A 62 12.70 -7.02 11.09
N LYS A 63 12.36 -6.21 12.10
CA LYS A 63 11.15 -5.38 12.10
C LYS A 63 11.12 -4.42 10.92
N HIS A 64 12.26 -3.78 10.63
CA HIS A 64 12.44 -2.93 9.48
C HIS A 64 12.11 -3.69 8.18
N MET A 65 12.78 -4.81 7.92
CA MET A 65 12.56 -5.63 6.70
C MET A 65 11.11 -6.10 6.57
N LYS A 66 10.47 -6.50 7.68
CA LYS A 66 9.06 -6.91 7.67
C LYS A 66 8.13 -5.76 7.24
N LEU A 67 8.35 -4.56 7.77
CA LEU A 67 7.60 -3.36 7.37
C LEU A 67 7.86 -2.98 5.91
N MET A 68 9.10 -3.11 5.43
CA MET A 68 9.42 -2.89 4.02
C MET A 68 8.59 -3.80 3.11
N VAL A 69 8.55 -5.09 3.41
CA VAL A 69 7.78 -6.08 2.64
C VAL A 69 6.28 -5.78 2.70
N GLU A 70 5.75 -5.47 3.89
CA GLU A 70 4.33 -5.12 4.06
C GLU A 70 3.94 -3.91 3.18
N ILE A 71 4.76 -2.86 3.21
CA ILE A 71 4.53 -1.64 2.42
C ILE A 71 4.62 -1.96 0.92
N LEU A 72 5.64 -2.69 0.46
CA LEU A 72 5.79 -3.07 -0.95
C LEU A 72 4.63 -3.93 -1.45
N GLN A 73 4.17 -4.89 -0.64
CA GLN A 73 3.00 -5.71 -0.96
C GLN A 73 1.74 -4.87 -1.08
N HIS A 74 1.54 -3.90 -0.19
CA HIS A 74 0.42 -2.97 -0.27
C HIS A 74 0.46 -2.16 -1.58
N LEU A 75 1.60 -1.56 -1.91
CA LEU A 75 1.77 -0.79 -3.14
C LEU A 75 1.57 -1.64 -4.39
N ASN A 76 2.16 -2.84 -4.43
CA ASN A 76 2.00 -3.76 -5.55
C ASN A 76 0.53 -4.17 -5.72
N THR A 77 -0.18 -4.45 -4.63
CA THR A 77 -1.61 -4.78 -4.66
C THR A 77 -2.41 -3.61 -5.24
N ARG A 78 -2.14 -2.37 -4.81
CA ARG A 78 -2.78 -1.16 -5.35
C ARG A 78 -2.51 -0.99 -6.85
N ASN A 79 -1.26 -1.21 -7.29
CA ASN A 79 -0.87 -1.10 -8.70
C ASN A 79 -1.56 -2.16 -9.56
N VAL A 80 -1.61 -3.41 -9.10
CA VAL A 80 -2.30 -4.51 -9.78
C VAL A 80 -3.81 -4.23 -9.85
N THR A 81 -4.42 -3.72 -8.79
CA THR A 81 -5.84 -3.35 -8.78
C THR A 81 -6.12 -2.24 -9.79
N ALA A 82 -5.32 -1.16 -9.80
CA ALA A 82 -5.45 -0.09 -10.78
C ALA A 82 -5.34 -0.61 -12.22
N SER A 83 -4.37 -1.49 -12.48
CA SER A 83 -4.20 -2.14 -13.78
C SER A 83 -5.41 -2.99 -14.18
N LYS A 84 -5.96 -3.78 -13.25
CA LYS A 84 -7.18 -4.58 -13.49
C LYS A 84 -8.42 -3.73 -13.76
N GLU A 85 -8.49 -2.56 -13.14
CA GLU A 85 -9.53 -1.55 -13.36
C GLU A 85 -9.30 -0.74 -14.65
N ASN A 86 -8.23 -1.01 -15.40
CA ASN A 86 -7.79 -0.27 -16.57
C ASN A 86 -7.68 1.24 -16.32
N ARG A 87 -7.27 1.62 -15.10
CA ARG A 87 -7.02 3.00 -14.70
C ARG A 87 -5.53 3.25 -14.49
N PRO A 88 -5.02 4.43 -14.86
CA PRO A 88 -3.70 4.84 -14.41
C PRO A 88 -3.68 5.04 -12.89
N LEU A 89 -2.48 4.97 -12.32
CA LEU A 89 -2.26 5.45 -10.96
C LEU A 89 -2.51 6.96 -10.89
N THR A 90 -3.09 7.42 -9.80
CA THR A 90 -3.18 8.86 -9.55
C THR A 90 -1.79 9.43 -9.27
N PRO A 91 -1.57 10.75 -9.44
CA PRO A 91 -0.30 11.38 -9.08
C PRO A 91 0.11 11.14 -7.63
N GLU A 92 -0.84 11.06 -6.70
CA GLU A 92 -0.58 10.76 -5.28
C GLU A 92 -0.11 9.30 -5.09
N GLU A 93 -0.78 8.34 -5.74
CA GLU A 93 -0.37 6.93 -5.70
C GLU A 93 1.03 6.74 -6.29
N LEU A 94 1.31 7.40 -7.42
CA LEU A 94 2.63 7.35 -8.06
C LEU A 94 3.71 8.01 -7.18
N SER A 95 3.43 9.18 -6.60
CA SER A 95 4.35 9.87 -5.70
C SER A 95 4.68 9.01 -4.48
N ASN A 96 3.67 8.36 -3.89
CA ASN A 96 3.87 7.45 -2.77
C ASN A 96 4.70 6.24 -3.17
N ASN A 97 4.44 5.64 -4.34
CA ASN A 97 5.26 4.55 -4.86
C ASN A 97 6.74 4.95 -4.97
N VAL A 98 7.02 6.09 -5.60
CA VAL A 98 8.41 6.56 -5.81
C VAL A 98 9.10 6.87 -4.48
N LYS A 99 8.45 7.59 -3.56
CA LYS A 99 9.04 7.94 -2.25
C LYS A 99 9.34 6.70 -1.42
N VAL A 100 8.40 5.75 -1.38
CA VAL A 100 8.57 4.48 -0.67
C VAL A 100 9.72 3.69 -1.31
N MET A 101 9.68 3.44 -2.62
CA MET A 101 10.74 2.67 -3.29
C MET A 101 12.11 3.33 -3.13
N GLY A 102 12.21 4.65 -3.22
CA GLY A 102 13.45 5.40 -2.99
C GLY A 102 13.98 5.22 -1.57
N HIS A 103 13.13 5.38 -0.56
CA HIS A 103 13.52 5.19 0.84
C HIS A 103 13.97 3.75 1.11
N LEU A 104 13.25 2.76 0.57
CA LEU A 104 13.58 1.35 0.71
C LEU A 104 14.91 0.98 0.02
N LEU A 105 15.16 1.54 -1.17
CA LEU A 105 16.41 1.36 -1.90
C LEU A 105 17.60 1.97 -1.17
N GLU A 106 17.43 3.19 -0.63
CA GLU A 106 18.47 3.85 0.18
C GLU A 106 18.86 2.99 1.39
N MET A 107 17.87 2.45 2.10
CA MET A 107 18.12 1.59 3.27
C MET A 107 18.80 0.27 2.90
N LEU A 108 18.41 -0.37 1.78
CA LEU A 108 19.09 -1.58 1.28
C LEU A 108 20.52 -1.30 0.84
N ALA A 109 20.75 -0.18 0.14
CA ALA A 109 22.07 0.24 -0.29
C ALA A 109 22.98 0.47 0.93
N ILE A 110 22.49 1.15 1.97
CA ILE A 110 23.23 1.40 3.21
C ILE A 110 23.55 0.08 3.98
N ASP A 111 22.77 -0.97 3.79
CA ASP A 111 23.01 -2.29 4.40
C ASP A 111 23.98 -3.19 3.61
N HIS A 112 24.14 -2.94 2.29
CA HIS A 112 24.94 -3.79 1.39
C HIS A 112 26.16 -3.11 0.78
N LEU A 113 26.24 -1.77 0.82
CA LEU A 113 27.42 -1.05 0.40
C LEU A 113 28.52 -1.21 1.47
N PRO A 114 29.76 -1.51 1.07
CA PRO A 114 30.88 -1.49 2.01
C PRO A 114 30.93 -0.13 2.71
N ALA A 115 31.37 -0.09 3.97
CA ALA A 115 31.53 1.12 4.77
C ALA A 115 32.69 2.01 4.26
N THR A 116 32.90 2.08 2.95
CA THR A 116 33.78 3.04 2.32
C THR A 116 33.03 4.36 2.19
N PRO A 117 33.64 5.50 2.55
CA PRO A 117 33.05 6.81 2.39
C PRO A 117 33.08 7.18 0.91
N ASP A 118 32.17 6.62 0.11
CA ASP A 118 32.24 6.79 -1.34
C ASP A 118 30.91 7.28 -1.89
N TRP A 119 30.49 8.45 -1.39
CA TRP A 119 29.78 9.48 -2.15
C TRP A 119 30.15 10.83 -1.54
N SER A 120 31.44 11.17 -1.57
CA SER A 120 31.80 12.58 -1.68
C SER A 120 31.18 13.06 -2.99
N TYR A 121 30.03 13.70 -2.90
CA TYR A 121 29.63 14.63 -3.94
C TYR A 121 30.72 15.70 -3.97
N LEU A 122 31.63 15.52 -4.94
CA LEU A 122 32.31 16.59 -5.62
C LEU A 122 31.27 17.66 -5.95
N TYR A 123 31.19 18.71 -5.13
CA TYR A 123 31.08 20.12 -5.49
C TYR A 123 31.48 20.97 -4.28
#